data_AF-A0A516SA34-F1
#
_entry.id   AF-A0A516SA34-F1
#
_cell.length_a   1.000
_cell.length_b   1.000
_cell.length_c   1.000
_cell.angle_alpha   90.00
_cell.angle_beta   90.00
_cell.angle_gamma   90.00
#
_symmetry.space_group_name_H-M   'P 1'
#
loop_
_entity.id
_entity.type
_entity.pdbx_description
1 polymer ?
#
loop_
_entity_poly.entity_id
_entity_poly.type
_entity_poly.pdbx_seq_one_letter_code
_entity_poly.pdbx_strand_id
1 'polypeptide(L)'
;MSESELQEHKKMAEGGAIKSARKLSFYYGYINLDDREALKWLTTAAEQGDTLSQHNLAAAYLYNQAIRDIGKAKYWATKAKSGGSVESQSLLDEISQEEKDKPPKQ
;
A
#
# COMPACT_ATOMS: atom_id res chain seq x y z
N MET A 1 -5.05 -17.39 -10.28
CA MET A 1 -4.06 -18.08 -9.42
C MET A 1 -4.79 -19.23 -8.76
N SER A 2 -4.24 -20.44 -8.80
CA SER A 2 -4.80 -21.59 -8.10
C SER A 2 -4.56 -21.51 -6.59
N GLU A 3 -5.28 -22.30 -5.79
CA GLU A 3 -5.04 -22.41 -4.34
C GLU A 3 -3.60 -22.84 -4.01
N SER A 4 -3.01 -23.73 -4.82
CA SER A 4 -1.63 -24.18 -4.64
C SER A 4 -0.61 -23.07 -4.88
N GLU A 5 -0.77 -22.30 -5.97
CA GLU A 5 0.08 -21.15 -6.28
C GLU A 5 -0.04 -20.06 -5.22
N LEU A 6 -1.24 -19.87 -4.67
CA LEU A 6 -1.49 -18.93 -3.58
C LEU A 6 -0.73 -19.32 -2.31
N GLN A 7 -0.80 -20.60 -1.92
CA GLN A 7 -0.12 -21.13 -0.74
C GLN A 7 1.41 -20.99 -0.84
N GLU A 8 1.96 -21.26 -2.03
CA GLU A 8 3.39 -21.16 -2.29
C GLU A 8 3.88 -19.71 -2.24
N HIS A 9 3.15 -18.80 -2.88
CA HIS A 9 3.46 -17.38 -2.82
C HIS A 9 3.37 -16.83 -1.37
N LYS A 10 2.44 -17.31 -0.54
CA LYS A 10 2.37 -16.95 0.90
C LYS A 10 3.65 -17.35 1.63
N LYS A 11 4.05 -18.63 1.55
CA LYS A 11 5.27 -19.12 2.20
C LYS A 11 6.52 -18.35 1.75
N MET A 12 6.61 -18.04 0.45
CA MET A 12 7.72 -17.28 -0.10
C MET A 12 7.70 -15.82 0.39
N ALA A 13 6.53 -15.19 0.49
CA ALA A 13 6.39 -13.85 1.05
C ALA A 13 6.74 -13.80 2.54
N GLU A 14 6.36 -14.81 3.33
CA GLU A 14 6.80 -14.99 4.74
C GLU A 14 8.31 -15.10 4.86
N GLY A 15 8.96 -15.75 3.88
CA GLY A 15 10.41 -15.82 3.75
C GLY A 15 11.08 -14.53 3.23
N GLY A 16 10.33 -13.44 3.03
CA GLY A 16 10.86 -12.16 2.56
C GLY A 16 10.97 -12.01 1.05
N ALA A 17 10.33 -12.88 0.25
CA ALA A 17 10.37 -12.76 -1.19
C ALA A 17 9.43 -11.64 -1.70
N ILE A 18 10.00 -10.47 -1.98
CA ILE A 18 9.30 -9.28 -2.51
C ILE A 18 8.43 -9.60 -3.73
N LYS A 19 8.92 -10.42 -4.66
CA LYS A 19 8.16 -10.80 -5.87
C LYS A 19 6.86 -11.53 -5.54
N SER A 20 6.88 -12.39 -4.52
CA SER A 20 5.71 -13.15 -4.07
C SER A 20 4.75 -12.25 -3.29
N ALA A 21 5.26 -11.40 -2.40
CA ALA A 21 4.46 -10.43 -1.68
C ALA A 21 3.73 -9.47 -2.63
N ARG A 22 4.42 -8.97 -3.68
CA ARG A 22 3.82 -8.13 -4.72
C ARG A 22 2.70 -8.86 -5.48
N LYS A 23 2.90 -10.14 -5.81
CA LYS A 23 1.91 -10.94 -6.55
C LYS A 23 0.67 -11.26 -5.71
N LEU A 24 0.86 -11.50 -4.40
CA LEU A 24 -0.24 -11.59 -3.44
C LEU A 24 -0.97 -10.26 -3.29
N SER A 25 -0.24 -9.15 -3.22
CA SER A 25 -0.84 -7.81 -3.16
C SER A 25 -1.71 -7.53 -4.39
N PHE A 26 -1.27 -7.85 -5.61
CA PHE A 26 -2.12 -7.72 -6.80
C PHE A 26 -3.34 -8.65 -6.74
N TYR A 27 -3.15 -9.89 -6.28
CA TYR A 27 -4.25 -10.85 -6.17
C TYR A 27 -5.32 -10.42 -5.16
N TYR A 28 -4.91 -10.01 -3.95
CA TYR A 28 -5.83 -9.58 -2.91
C TYR A 28 -6.35 -8.17 -3.12
N GLY A 29 -5.52 -7.25 -3.62
CA GLY A 29 -5.92 -5.88 -3.93
C GLY A 29 -6.96 -5.78 -5.05
N TYR A 30 -7.04 -6.77 -5.96
CA TYR A 30 -8.12 -6.89 -6.94
C TYR A 30 -9.41 -7.48 -6.36
N ILE A 31 -9.30 -8.26 -5.27
CA ILE A 31 -10.44 -8.99 -4.66
C ILE A 31 -11.09 -8.16 -3.55
N ASN A 32 -10.32 -7.43 -2.74
CA ASN A 32 -10.81 -6.40 -1.81
C ASN A 32 -9.65 -5.65 -1.14
N LEU A 33 -9.57 -4.33 -1.32
CA LEU A 33 -8.65 -3.46 -0.55
C LEU A 33 -9.01 -3.37 0.95
N ASP A 34 -10.17 -3.90 1.35
CA ASP A 34 -10.61 -4.07 2.75
C ASP A 34 -10.09 -5.34 3.41
N ASP A 35 -9.44 -6.22 2.65
CA ASP A 35 -9.00 -7.50 3.19
C ASP A 35 -7.73 -7.29 4.04
N ARG A 36 -7.83 -7.55 5.35
CA ARG A 36 -6.74 -7.29 6.31
C ARG A 36 -5.46 -8.06 5.95
N GLU A 37 -5.59 -9.20 5.25
CA GLU A 37 -4.45 -9.95 4.72
C GLU A 37 -3.72 -9.18 3.60
N ALA A 38 -4.45 -8.48 2.72
CA ALA A 38 -3.86 -7.67 1.65
C ALA A 38 -2.97 -6.57 2.23
N LEU A 39 -3.46 -5.87 3.26
CA LEU A 39 -2.72 -4.83 3.97
C LEU A 39 -1.48 -5.39 4.65
N LYS A 40 -1.54 -6.59 5.23
CA LYS A 40 -0.38 -7.24 5.84
C LYS A 40 0.73 -7.51 4.82
N TRP A 41 0.40 -8.07 3.65
CA TRP A 41 1.38 -8.35 2.61
C TRP A 41 1.93 -7.08 1.95
N LEU A 42 1.07 -6.08 1.71
CA LEU A 42 1.47 -4.75 1.27
C LEU A 42 2.44 -4.10 2.24
N THR A 43 2.15 -4.15 3.54
CA THR A 43 3.04 -3.60 4.58
C THR A 43 4.38 -4.30 4.57
N THR A 44 4.39 -5.63 4.53
CA THR A 44 5.63 -6.42 4.49
C THR A 44 6.50 -6.07 3.28
N ALA A 45 5.91 -5.98 2.09
CA ALA A 45 6.63 -5.60 0.88
C ALA A 45 7.08 -4.13 0.90
N ALA A 46 6.23 -3.22 1.40
CA ALA A 46 6.54 -1.80 1.51
C ALA A 46 7.70 -1.53 2.48
N GLU A 47 7.76 -2.28 3.59
CA GLU A 47 8.87 -2.24 4.56
C GLU A 47 10.19 -2.72 3.96
N GLN A 48 10.14 -3.67 3.02
CA GLN A 48 11.31 -4.16 2.28
C GLN A 48 11.75 -3.24 1.12
N GLY A 49 11.11 -2.09 0.95
CA GLY A 49 11.48 -1.11 -0.07
C GLY A 49 10.75 -1.27 -1.42
N ASP A 50 9.75 -2.15 -1.52
CA ASP A 50 8.97 -2.29 -2.75
C ASP A 50 8.14 -1.03 -2.99
N THR A 51 8.59 -0.24 -3.97
CA THR A 51 8.04 1.07 -4.28
C THR A 51 6.56 1.00 -4.70
N LEU A 52 6.17 -0.06 -5.41
CA LEU A 52 4.77 -0.30 -5.79
C LEU A 52 3.89 -0.58 -4.57
N SER A 53 4.36 -1.42 -3.64
CA SER A 53 3.62 -1.70 -2.41
C SER A 53 3.52 -0.48 -1.49
N GLN A 54 4.57 0.36 -1.42
CA GLN A 54 4.51 1.63 -0.73
C GLN A 54 3.46 2.57 -1.34
N HIS A 55 3.38 2.65 -2.67
CA HIS A 55 2.35 3.42 -3.39
C HIS A 55 0.94 2.90 -3.06
N ASN A 56 0.72 1.59 -3.20
CA ASN A 56 -0.57 0.95 -2.96
C ASN A 56 -1.01 1.10 -1.49
N LEU A 57 -0.08 0.99 -0.54
CA LEU A 57 -0.37 1.18 0.88
C LEU A 57 -0.73 2.64 1.19
N ALA A 58 -0.10 3.60 0.52
CA ALA A 58 -0.47 5.00 0.63
C ALA A 58 -1.88 5.28 0.10
N ALA A 59 -2.23 4.74 -1.08
CA ALA A 59 -3.57 4.84 -1.65
C ALA A 59 -4.61 4.17 -0.74
N ALA A 60 -4.30 3.00 -0.15
CA ALA A 60 -5.18 2.34 0.79
C ALA A 60 -5.48 3.22 2.01
N TYR A 61 -4.44 3.83 2.62
CA TYR A 61 -4.62 4.75 3.74
C TYR A 61 -5.33 6.07 3.36
N LEU A 62 -5.36 6.46 2.09
CA LEU A 62 -6.04 7.68 1.63
C LEU A 62 -7.52 7.44 1.34
N TYR A 63 -7.83 6.38 0.58
CA TYR A 63 -9.16 6.15 0.00
C TYR A 63 -10.02 5.16 0.78
N ASN A 64 -9.42 4.20 1.50
CA ASN A 64 -10.20 3.23 2.25
C ASN A 64 -10.66 3.85 3.58
N GLN A 65 -11.97 4.08 3.72
CA GLN A 65 -12.58 4.71 4.89
C GLN A 65 -12.34 3.97 6.20
N ALA A 66 -12.28 2.63 6.17
CA ALA A 66 -12.15 1.82 7.37
C ALA A 66 -10.76 1.92 8.02
N ILE A 67 -9.75 2.21 7.21
CA ILE A 67 -8.35 2.31 7.64
C ILE A 67 -7.75 3.69 7.38
N ARG A 68 -8.57 4.68 6.99
CA ARG A 68 -8.11 5.98 6.50
C ARG A 68 -7.20 6.66 7.51
N ASP A 69 -5.98 6.99 7.09
CA ASP A 69 -4.98 7.68 7.90
C ASP A 69 -4.08 8.52 6.99
N ILE A 70 -4.32 9.83 6.96
CA ILE A 70 -3.58 10.77 6.11
C ILE A 70 -2.08 10.81 6.45
N GLY A 71 -1.73 10.64 7.73
CA GLY A 71 -0.32 10.65 8.14
C GLY A 71 0.42 9.43 7.61
N LYS A 72 -0.20 8.24 7.70
CA LYS A 72 0.36 7.02 7.11
C LYS A 72 0.36 7.07 5.58
N ALA A 73 -0.69 7.59 4.96
CA ALA A 73 -0.73 7.78 3.51
C ALA A 73 0.44 8.63 3.03
N LYS A 74 0.69 9.77 3.69
CA LYS A 74 1.80 10.68 3.37
C LYS A 74 3.16 10.04 3.53
N TYR A 75 3.35 9.30 4.64
CA TYR A 75 4.59 8.59 4.91
C TYR A 75 4.94 7.57 3.82
N TRP A 76 3.98 6.72 3.46
CA TRP A 76 4.18 5.69 2.44
C TRP A 76 4.31 6.28 1.03
N ALA A 77 3.54 7.31 0.69
CA ALA A 77 3.66 8.00 -0.60
C ALA A 77 5.02 8.71 -0.75
N THR A 78 5.55 9.29 0.33
CA THR A 78 6.88 9.92 0.35
C THR A 78 7.99 8.90 0.13
N LYS A 79 7.88 7.72 0.76
CA LYS A 79 8.81 6.61 0.53
C LYS A 79 8.75 6.12 -0.91
N ALA A 80 7.55 5.90 -1.44
CA ALA A 80 7.36 5.43 -2.81
C ALA A 80 7.90 6.44 -3.84
N LYS A 81 7.67 7.74 -3.64
CA LYS A 81 8.28 8.80 -4.46
C LYS A 81 9.81 8.75 -4.40
N SER A 82 10.37 8.59 -3.21
CA SER A 82 11.83 8.48 -3.02
C SER A 82 12.42 7.23 -3.68
N GLY A 83 11.63 6.16 -3.79
CA GLY A 83 11.95 4.93 -4.52
C GLY A 83 11.75 5.02 -6.05
N GLY A 84 11.28 6.15 -6.56
CA GLY A 84 11.14 6.40 -8.00
C GLY A 84 9.74 6.21 -8.58
N SER A 85 8.69 6.04 -7.77
CA SER A 85 7.30 6.08 -8.29
C SER A 85 6.92 7.51 -8.63
N VAL A 86 6.66 7.75 -9.91
CA VAL A 86 6.17 9.04 -10.42
C VAL A 86 4.72 9.25 -9.99
N GLU A 87 3.94 8.17 -9.93
CA GLU A 87 2.53 8.15 -9.54
C GLU A 87 2.32 8.54 -8.08
N SER A 88 3.32 8.31 -7.22
CA SER A 88 3.26 8.74 -5.82
C SER A 88 3.31 10.26 -5.63
N GLN A 89 3.76 11.02 -6.64
CA GLN A 89 3.66 12.49 -6.60
C GLN A 89 2.19 12.93 -6.59
N SER A 90 1.35 12.36 -7.45
CA SER A 90 -0.08 12.67 -7.50
C SER A 90 -0.78 12.36 -6.18
N LEU A 91 -0.45 11.24 -5.54
CA LEU A 91 -0.95 10.91 -4.19
C LEU A 91 -0.54 11.95 -3.15
N LEU A 92 0.72 12.41 -3.17
CA LEU A 92 1.20 13.43 -2.23
C LEU A 92 0.52 14.78 -2.43
N ASP A 93 0.24 15.15 -3.68
CA ASP A 93 -0.47 16.37 -4.00
C ASP A 93 -1.91 16.32 -3.46
N GLU A 94 -2.61 15.21 -3.67
CA GLU A 94 -3.96 15.00 -3.14
C GLU A 94 -4.00 15.00 -1.61
N ILE A 95 -3.07 14.28 -0.97
CA ILE A 95 -2.90 14.28 0.49
C ILE A 95 -2.69 15.71 1.01
N SER A 96 -1.88 16.50 0.32
CA SER A 96 -1.59 17.88 0.72
C SER A 96 -2.78 18.81 0.54
N GLN A 97 -3.66 18.56 -0.43
CA GLN A 97 -4.93 19.31 -0.58
C GLN A 97 -5.92 18.91 0.52
N GLU A 98 -6.08 17.63 0.79
CA GLU A 98 -6.91 17.12 1.90
C GLU A 98 -6.47 17.67 3.27
N GLU A 99 -5.17 17.86 3.50
CA GLU A 99 -4.66 18.51 4.71
C GLU A 99 -5.03 20.00 4.79
N LYS A 100 -5.12 20.70 3.65
CA LYS A 100 -5.49 22.12 3.58
C LYS A 100 -7.01 22.33 3.66
N ASP A 101 -7.78 21.41 3.10
CA ASP A 101 -9.24 21.47 3.06
C ASP A 101 -9.87 21.03 4.39
N LYS A 102 -9.11 20.36 5.26
CA LYS A 102 -9.56 20.12 6.64
C LYS A 102 -9.66 21.45 7.38
N PRO A 103 -10.84 21.80 7.93
CA PRO A 103 -10.98 23.00 8.73
C PRO A 103 -10.01 22.90 9.92
N PRO A 104 -9.35 24.02 10.31
CA PRO A 104 -8.50 24.03 11.48
C PRO A 104 -9.31 23.49 12.66
N LYS A 105 -8.75 22.50 13.37
CA LYS A 105 -9.36 21.97 14.60
C LYS A 105 -9.62 23.16 15.53
N GLN A 106 -10.91 23.49 15.71
CA GLN A 106 -11.38 24.50 16.66
C GLN A 106 -11.14 24.04 18.10
#